data_AF-A0A8T6YBX5-F1
#
_entry.id   AF-A0A8T6YBX5-F1
#
_cell.length_a   1.000
_cell.length_b   1.000
_cell.length_c   1.000
_cell.angle_alpha   90.00
_cell.angle_beta   90.00
_cell.angle_gamma   90.00
#
_symmetry.space_group_name_H-M   'P 1'
#
loop_
_entity.id
_entity.type
_entity.pdbx_description
1 polymer ?
#
loop_
_entity_poly.entity_id
_entity_poly.type
_entity_poly.pdbx_seq_one_letter_code
_entity_poly.pdbx_strand_id
1 'polypeptide(L)'
;MQMHPSIIIDQIVSFARTHPEVNGLALLGSHARGDAGPWADVDLFLFAAQRDDIEYVLESCVSFMSSRIKHVIRPEPNKWVILTNDNCLKIDLTAVFDVSDIEVIYRGSRIPDPKNAVLVDKEGILMAAFETWSKDKEKSDLSTLVSNEVEKFIDSFEASSRYAQQGDAFRFYFNYNLSLTRYARLVQLAQDNDAFLYTPRRLLESMSQNQRRATERLCAPLVLSEARPVLKRLKAEFSSIYSKLYSRHPMLARSTEEIVVLLQDILSRDMVWNLRDISWIAPDVLYDSKLFRSSTLSRFEHEREYDTLLVRLGIRRIIDLRYDHERARYPYSVHTSRQIEIVQLSMGKEPESQKVFGFRTGNTHLDMLDNSVVFKRFFSLLAEGIPTLVHCHSGKDRTGVLIALLYLAMGIPVNIAHRDFLVSGMDLTEKDADEFFGGIEELGGNEEILNRLGVDKQDVRSIRGWLLKYGYSIWLRSVPALL
;
A
#
# COMPACT_ATOMS: atom_id res chain seq x y z
N MET A 1 40.42 21.22 4.94
CA MET A 1 40.60 20.27 6.06
C MET A 1 39.21 20.03 6.62
N GLN A 2 38.72 18.79 6.67
CA GLN A 2 37.38 18.50 7.21
C GLN A 2 37.31 18.97 8.66
N MET A 3 36.34 19.83 8.99
CA MET A 3 36.14 20.24 10.37
C MET A 3 35.57 19.07 11.16
N HIS A 4 36.27 18.64 12.21
CA HIS A 4 35.82 17.55 13.04
C HIS A 4 34.64 18.01 13.92
N PRO A 5 33.57 17.22 14.09
CA PRO A 5 32.40 17.58 14.91
C PRO A 5 32.74 18.07 16.32
N SER A 6 33.82 17.54 16.91
CA SER A 6 34.30 17.97 18.23
C SER A 6 34.57 19.47 18.34
N ILE A 7 35.09 20.11 17.29
CA ILE A 7 35.41 21.56 17.32
C ILE A 7 34.14 22.38 17.55
N ILE A 8 33.04 21.99 16.92
CA ILE A 8 31.78 22.70 17.04
C ILE A 8 31.10 22.38 18.36
N ILE A 9 31.13 21.10 18.78
CA ILE A 9 30.65 20.69 20.10
C ILE A 9 31.37 21.51 21.19
N ASP A 10 32.70 21.63 21.12
CA ASP A 10 33.49 22.39 22.10
C ASP A 10 33.11 23.88 22.14
N GLN A 11 32.77 24.47 20.99
CA GLN A 11 32.29 25.86 20.93
C GLN A 11 30.91 26.02 21.59
N ILE A 12 29.99 25.09 21.34
CA ILE A 12 28.65 25.11 21.97
C ILE A 12 28.77 24.83 23.48
N VAL A 13 29.68 23.95 23.89
CA VAL A 13 30.03 23.72 25.29
C VAL A 13 30.55 25.00 25.92
N SER A 14 31.47 25.71 25.26
CA SER A 14 31.99 27.00 25.75
C SER A 14 30.87 28.01 25.92
N PHE A 15 29.98 28.13 24.93
CA PHE A 15 28.79 28.99 25.00
C PHE A 15 27.91 28.63 26.20
N ALA A 16 27.50 27.36 26.32
CA ALA A 16 26.59 26.90 27.36
C ALA A 16 27.16 27.06 28.78
N ARG A 17 28.49 26.92 28.95
CA ARG A 17 29.15 27.16 30.24
C ARG A 17 29.05 28.62 30.68
N THR A 18 29.19 29.56 29.75
CA THR A 18 29.28 30.99 30.06
C THR A 18 27.94 31.72 30.00
N HIS A 19 26.96 31.22 29.24
CA HIS A 19 25.70 31.92 29.02
C HIS A 19 24.79 31.85 30.27
N PRO A 20 24.31 32.98 30.82
CA PRO A 20 23.54 32.99 32.06
C PRO A 20 22.18 32.28 31.95
N GLU A 21 21.52 32.39 30.80
CA GLU A 21 20.20 31.81 30.53
C GLU A 21 20.27 30.33 30.09
N VAL A 22 21.43 29.67 30.25
CA VAL A 22 21.60 28.25 29.94
C VAL A 22 22.01 27.49 31.20
N ASN A 23 21.21 26.51 31.62
CA ASN A 23 21.47 25.66 32.78
C ASN A 23 22.22 24.38 32.44
N GLY A 24 22.18 23.95 31.17
CA GLY A 24 22.86 22.74 30.75
C GLY A 24 22.91 22.53 29.25
N LEU A 25 23.68 21.53 28.84
CA LEU A 25 23.83 21.07 27.47
C LEU A 25 23.97 19.55 27.48
N ALA A 26 23.08 18.87 26.76
CA ALA A 26 23.17 17.44 26.53
C ALA A 26 23.50 17.12 25.07
N LEU A 27 24.23 16.04 24.85
CA LEU A 27 24.55 15.42 23.58
C LEU A 27 23.84 14.08 23.52
N LEU A 28 23.04 13.84 22.49
CA LEU A 28 22.38 12.56 22.27
C LEU A 28 22.89 11.89 20.98
N GLY A 29 22.24 10.80 20.57
CA GLY A 29 22.55 10.17 19.30
C GLY A 29 23.88 9.43 19.28
N SER A 30 24.52 9.40 18.10
CA SER A 30 25.68 8.53 17.85
C SER A 30 26.96 8.97 18.54
N HIS A 31 27.13 10.29 18.72
CA HIS A 31 28.29 10.83 19.41
C HIS A 31 28.29 10.45 20.90
N ALA A 32 27.15 10.55 21.58
CA ALA A 32 27.03 10.13 22.98
C ALA A 32 27.14 8.60 23.17
N ARG A 33 26.75 7.80 22.16
CA ARG A 33 26.96 6.35 22.17
C ARG A 33 28.41 5.92 21.93
N GLY A 34 29.25 6.81 21.41
CA GLY A 34 30.61 6.47 20.96
C GLY A 34 30.66 5.68 19.65
N ASP A 35 29.58 5.71 18.85
CA ASP A 35 29.48 5.00 17.56
C ASP A 35 29.34 5.93 16.34
N ALA A 36 29.63 7.22 16.53
CA ALA A 36 29.63 8.23 15.47
C ALA A 36 30.72 7.98 14.43
N GLY A 37 30.33 7.94 13.16
CA GLY A 37 31.24 7.96 12.02
C GLY A 37 31.61 9.40 11.59
N PRO A 38 32.48 9.57 10.58
CA PRO A 38 32.92 10.89 10.11
C PRO A 38 31.81 11.76 9.50
N TRP A 39 30.63 11.17 9.24
CA TRP A 39 29.46 11.83 8.62
C TRP A 39 28.25 11.90 9.56
N ALA A 40 28.43 11.53 10.83
CA ALA A 40 27.35 11.58 11.80
C ALA A 40 26.88 13.03 12.02
N ASP A 41 25.57 13.22 12.14
CA ASP A 41 25.00 14.47 12.63
C ASP A 41 25.15 14.56 14.16
N VAL A 42 25.07 15.79 14.66
CA VAL A 42 25.23 16.10 16.08
C VAL A 42 23.86 16.51 16.65
N ASP A 43 23.35 15.75 17.61
CA ASP A 43 22.10 16.04 18.32
C ASP A 43 22.40 16.71 19.68
N LEU A 44 22.09 18.00 19.81
CA LEU A 44 22.35 18.79 21.02
C LEU A 44 21.06 19.36 21.61
N PHE A 45 20.99 19.35 22.93
CA PHE A 45 19.87 19.88 23.70
C PHE A 45 20.38 20.94 24.69
N LEU A 46 20.02 22.19 24.46
CA LEU A 46 20.27 23.32 25.36
C LEU A 46 19.15 23.41 26.40
N PHE A 47 19.50 23.54 27.67
CA PHE A 47 18.54 23.70 28.74
C PHE A 47 18.47 25.17 29.13
N ALA A 48 17.38 25.84 28.76
CA ALA A 48 17.14 27.24 29.09
C ALA A 48 16.84 27.42 30.58
N ALA A 49 17.25 28.54 31.15
CA ALA A 49 17.02 28.84 32.57
C ALA A 49 15.54 29.16 32.87
N GLN A 50 14.82 29.72 31.90
CA GLN A 50 13.37 29.92 31.95
C GLN A 50 12.72 29.47 30.65
N ARG A 51 11.42 29.17 30.70
CA ARG A 51 10.64 28.76 29.51
C ARG A 51 10.63 29.82 28.41
N ASP A 52 10.61 31.10 28.79
CA ASP A 52 10.55 32.20 27.83
C ASP A 52 11.91 32.46 27.14
N ASP A 53 13.01 31.87 27.65
CA ASP A 53 14.36 32.04 27.11
C ASP A 53 14.70 31.08 25.96
N ILE A 54 13.82 30.13 25.63
CA ILE A 54 14.10 29.03 24.68
C ILE A 54 14.57 29.56 23.32
N GLU A 55 13.84 30.50 22.71
CA GLU A 55 14.20 31.05 21.40
C GLU A 55 15.44 31.95 21.49
N TYR A 56 15.53 32.76 22.55
CA TYR A 56 16.67 33.65 22.80
C TYR A 56 18.00 32.89 22.94
N VAL A 57 17.99 31.76 23.64
CA VAL A 57 19.16 30.90 23.81
C VAL A 57 19.62 30.30 22.48
N LEU A 58 18.68 29.87 21.63
CA LEU A 58 18.99 29.36 20.28
C LEU A 58 19.59 30.44 19.39
N GLU A 59 18.97 31.62 19.36
CA GLU A 59 19.47 32.80 18.65
C GLU A 59 20.88 33.18 19.09
N SER A 60 21.11 33.24 20.39
CA SER A 60 22.40 33.59 20.98
C SER A 60 23.47 32.55 20.65
N CYS A 61 23.13 31.25 20.71
CA CYS A 61 24.06 30.18 20.37
C CYS A 61 24.46 30.21 18.88
N VAL A 62 23.49 30.40 18.00
CA VAL A 62 23.72 30.51 16.54
C VAL A 62 24.53 31.75 16.20
N SER A 63 24.22 32.89 16.83
CA SER A 63 24.99 34.14 16.68
C SER A 63 26.45 33.96 17.11
N PHE A 64 26.67 33.30 18.26
CA PHE A 64 28.00 32.95 18.77
C PHE A 64 28.82 32.10 17.78
N MET A 65 28.16 31.25 17.00
CA MET A 65 28.78 30.39 15.98
C MET A 65 28.69 30.92 14.55
N SER A 66 28.21 32.15 14.33
CA SER A 66 27.85 32.70 13.01
C SER A 66 28.91 32.50 11.92
N SER A 67 30.19 32.65 12.25
CA SER A 67 31.32 32.45 11.30
C SER A 67 31.43 31.02 10.74
N ARG A 68 30.79 30.03 11.37
CA ARG A 68 30.84 28.61 10.98
C ARG A 68 29.54 28.11 10.37
N ILE A 69 28.51 28.94 10.33
CA ILE A 69 27.17 28.55 9.88
C ILE A 69 26.99 28.93 8.42
N LYS A 70 26.51 27.97 7.64
CA LYS A 70 26.16 28.16 6.24
C LYS A 70 24.66 28.37 6.08
N HIS A 71 23.87 27.53 6.73
CA HIS A 71 22.41 27.57 6.70
C HIS A 71 21.83 27.26 8.07
N VAL A 72 20.68 27.85 8.36
CA VAL A 72 19.85 27.55 9.52
C VAL A 72 18.44 27.27 9.04
N ILE A 73 17.87 26.15 9.46
CA ILE A 73 16.50 25.74 9.18
C ILE A 73 15.76 25.68 10.52
N ARG A 74 14.55 26.23 10.61
CA ARG A 74 13.76 26.30 11.85
C ARG A 74 12.48 25.48 11.71
N PRO A 75 12.53 24.14 11.83
CA PRO A 75 11.35 23.29 11.68
C PRO A 75 10.31 23.52 12.79
N GLU A 76 10.74 23.89 14.00
CA GLU A 76 9.90 24.11 15.18
C GLU A 76 10.44 25.30 15.99
N PRO A 77 9.63 25.97 16.84
CA PRO A 77 10.08 27.13 17.62
C PRO A 77 11.31 26.86 18.47
N ASN A 78 11.41 25.65 19.03
CA ASN A 78 12.47 25.24 19.93
C ASN A 78 13.52 24.33 19.27
N LYS A 79 13.45 24.08 17.95
CA LYS A 79 14.40 23.22 17.23
C LYS A 79 14.95 23.91 16.00
N TRP A 80 16.28 24.05 15.96
CA TRP A 80 17.02 24.65 14.85
C TRP A 80 17.99 23.63 14.27
N VAL A 81 17.99 23.49 12.94
CA VAL A 81 18.91 22.63 12.21
C VAL A 81 19.97 23.50 11.54
N ILE A 82 21.22 23.32 11.94
CA ILE A 82 22.36 24.11 11.47
C ILE A 82 23.15 23.26 10.48
N LEU A 83 23.49 23.84 9.32
CA LEU A 83 24.45 23.28 8.38
C LEU A 83 25.70 24.16 8.38
N THR A 84 26.86 23.56 8.64
CA THR A 84 28.12 24.30 8.79
C THR A 84 28.79 24.63 7.45
N ASN A 85 29.69 25.60 7.45
CA ASN A 85 30.42 26.04 6.25
C ASN A 85 31.32 24.95 5.66
N ASP A 86 31.92 24.11 6.51
CA ASP A 86 32.86 23.06 6.10
C ASP A 86 32.15 21.69 5.98
N ASN A 87 31.68 21.39 4.76
CA ASN A 87 30.99 20.14 4.36
C ASN A 87 29.54 19.99 4.81
N CYS A 88 28.87 21.06 5.22
CA CYS A 88 27.46 21.03 5.63
C CYS A 88 27.19 19.99 6.73
N LEU A 89 28.07 19.89 7.74
CA LEU A 89 27.79 19.07 8.92
C LEU A 89 26.44 19.51 9.51
N LYS A 90 25.55 18.55 9.70
CA LYS A 90 24.23 18.77 10.28
C LYS A 90 24.31 18.74 11.81
N ILE A 91 23.75 19.77 12.43
CA ILE A 91 23.58 19.86 13.88
C ILE A 91 22.10 20.12 14.16
N ASP A 92 21.45 19.17 14.83
CA ASP A 92 20.11 19.37 15.38
C ASP A 92 20.29 20.00 16.78
N LEU A 93 19.99 21.28 16.90
CA LEU A 93 20.06 22.04 18.14
C LEU A 93 18.65 22.32 18.64
N THR A 94 18.26 21.65 19.72
CA THR A 94 16.96 21.83 20.38
C THR A 94 17.16 22.57 21.69
N ALA A 95 16.33 23.56 22.02
CA ALA A 95 16.28 24.14 23.35
C ALA A 95 15.03 23.66 24.10
N VAL A 96 15.19 23.36 25.38
CA VAL A 96 14.12 22.90 26.27
C VAL A 96 14.28 23.57 27.63
N PHE A 97 13.19 23.68 28.38
CA PHE A 97 13.24 24.17 29.76
C PHE A 97 13.12 23.01 30.76
N ASP A 98 12.19 22.07 30.50
CA ASP A 98 11.99 20.92 31.35
C ASP A 98 12.85 19.74 30.86
N VAL A 99 13.60 19.11 31.78
CA VAL A 99 14.42 17.95 31.43
C VAL A 99 13.57 16.78 30.91
N SER A 100 12.34 16.62 31.42
CA SER A 100 11.44 15.55 31.00
C SER A 100 11.03 15.62 29.53
N ASP A 101 11.12 16.80 28.89
CA ASP A 101 10.81 17.00 27.46
C ASP A 101 11.68 16.13 26.54
N ILE A 102 12.86 15.69 27.01
CA ILE A 102 13.79 14.87 26.22
C ILE A 102 13.86 13.40 26.66
N GLU A 103 13.08 12.97 27.65
CA GLU A 103 13.16 11.61 28.21
C GLU A 103 13.00 10.53 27.15
N VAL A 104 11.98 10.66 26.29
CA VAL A 104 11.70 9.70 25.22
C VAL A 104 12.87 9.60 24.23
N ILE A 105 13.48 10.73 23.89
CA ILE A 105 14.61 10.81 22.95
C ILE A 105 15.87 10.23 23.58
N TYR A 106 16.11 10.53 24.86
CA TYR A 106 17.23 9.96 25.62
C TYR A 106 17.13 8.44 25.70
N ARG A 107 15.97 7.90 26.13
CA ARG A 107 15.73 6.45 26.21
C ARG A 107 15.87 5.78 24.85
N GLY A 108 15.34 6.40 23.80
CA GLY A 108 15.48 5.94 22.42
C GLY A 108 16.93 5.93 21.91
N SER A 109 17.79 6.82 22.43
CA SER A 109 19.20 6.92 22.06
C SER A 109 20.06 5.78 22.60
N ARG A 110 19.60 5.04 23.63
CA ARG A 110 20.27 3.88 24.24
C ARG A 110 21.74 4.14 24.58
N ILE A 111 22.01 5.28 25.22
CA ILE A 111 23.37 5.69 25.58
C ILE A 111 23.91 4.77 26.70
N PRO A 112 25.10 4.15 26.54
CA PRO A 112 25.60 3.16 27.50
C PRO A 112 25.92 3.74 28.89
N ASP A 113 26.49 4.94 28.92
CA ASP A 113 26.86 5.67 30.14
C ASP A 113 26.26 7.08 30.06
N PRO A 114 25.36 7.48 30.98
CA PRO A 114 24.80 8.83 31.07
C PRO A 114 25.84 9.96 30.97
N LYS A 115 27.06 9.73 31.46
CA LYS A 115 28.14 10.72 31.42
C LYS A 115 28.54 11.14 30.02
N ASN A 116 28.37 10.27 29.04
CA ASN A 116 28.67 10.60 27.64
C ASN A 116 27.62 11.53 27.02
N ALA A 117 26.44 11.65 27.66
CA ALA A 117 25.36 12.49 27.21
C ALA A 117 25.37 13.89 27.84
N VAL A 118 26.01 14.06 29.00
CA VAL A 118 26.00 15.33 29.74
C VAL A 118 27.28 16.12 29.43
N LEU A 119 27.15 17.22 28.68
CA LEU A 119 28.30 18.07 28.32
C LEU A 119 28.47 19.27 29.27
N VAL A 120 27.36 19.87 29.71
CA VAL A 120 27.30 20.94 30.70
C VAL A 120 26.11 20.70 31.60
N ASP A 121 26.31 20.76 32.91
CA ASP A 121 25.25 20.59 33.91
C ASP A 121 25.56 21.47 35.12
N LYS A 122 24.94 22.66 35.19
CA LYS A 122 25.27 23.66 36.21
C LYS A 122 24.68 23.31 37.58
N GLU A 123 23.55 22.59 37.59
CA GLU A 123 22.79 22.29 38.81
C GLU A 123 22.73 20.79 39.14
N GLY A 124 23.26 19.92 38.28
CA GLY A 124 23.26 18.46 38.47
C GLY A 124 21.95 17.78 38.05
N ILE A 125 21.02 18.53 37.45
CA ILE A 125 19.67 18.06 37.09
C ILE A 125 19.73 17.03 35.96
N LEU A 126 20.59 17.27 34.95
CA LEU A 126 20.68 16.38 33.79
C LEU A 126 21.23 15.02 34.19
N MET A 127 22.32 15.00 34.95
CA MET A 127 22.92 13.75 35.41
C MET A 127 21.93 12.93 36.26
N ALA A 128 21.23 13.57 37.20
CA ALA A 128 20.25 12.89 38.06
C ALA A 128 19.08 12.28 37.25
N ALA A 129 18.56 13.02 36.27
CA ALA A 129 17.50 12.53 35.39
C ALA A 129 17.98 11.33 34.54
N PHE A 130 19.15 11.46 33.88
CA PHE A 130 19.66 10.45 32.97
C PHE A 130 20.05 9.15 33.69
N GLU A 131 20.60 9.23 34.91
CA GLU A 131 20.86 8.06 35.76
C GLU A 131 19.57 7.33 36.14
N THR A 132 18.50 8.08 36.44
CA THR A 132 17.18 7.52 36.77
C THR A 132 16.61 6.78 35.57
N TRP A 133 16.54 7.43 34.41
CA TRP A 133 16.00 6.83 33.19
C TRP A 133 16.81 5.63 32.70
N SER A 134 18.11 5.60 32.97
CA SER A 134 18.97 4.48 32.56
C SER A 134 18.81 3.22 33.42
N LYS A 135 18.25 3.35 34.64
CA LYS A 135 17.94 2.23 35.55
C LYS A 135 16.65 1.51 35.16
N ASP A 136 15.67 2.25 34.62
CA ASP A 136 14.42 1.73 34.06
C ASP A 136 14.63 1.11 32.68
N LYS A 137 15.50 0.11 32.59
CA LYS A 137 15.54 -0.79 31.43
C LYS A 137 14.38 -1.76 31.56
N GLU A 138 13.19 -1.36 31.12
CA GLU A 138 12.22 -2.36 30.66
C GLU A 138 12.93 -3.16 29.57
N LYS A 139 13.41 -4.36 29.91
CA LYS A 139 13.85 -5.32 28.89
C LYS A 139 12.66 -5.54 27.99
N SER A 140 12.75 -5.09 26.74
CA SER A 140 11.68 -5.34 25.79
C SER A 140 11.50 -6.84 25.71
N ASP A 141 10.29 -7.31 26.02
CA ASP A 141 9.93 -8.70 25.84
C ASP A 141 10.03 -9.03 24.35
N LEU A 142 11.08 -9.78 23.99
CA LEU A 142 11.35 -10.18 22.61
C LEU A 142 10.14 -10.90 21.99
N SER A 143 9.39 -11.66 22.79
CA SER A 143 8.20 -12.37 22.29
C SER A 143 7.09 -11.39 21.91
N THR A 144 6.84 -10.37 22.74
CA THR A 144 5.93 -9.26 22.43
C THR A 144 6.40 -8.46 21.21
N LEU A 145 7.69 -8.18 21.07
CA LEU A 145 8.22 -7.48 19.90
C LEU A 145 8.03 -8.28 18.61
N VAL A 146 8.36 -9.58 18.62
CA VAL A 146 8.17 -10.46 17.47
C VAL A 146 6.69 -10.53 17.09
N SER A 147 5.81 -10.76 18.07
CA SER A 147 4.36 -10.80 17.84
C SER A 147 3.86 -9.51 17.17
N ASN A 148 4.27 -8.35 17.68
CA ASN A 148 3.88 -7.04 17.12
C ASN A 148 4.38 -6.82 15.69
N GLU A 149 5.61 -7.23 15.37
CA GLU A 149 6.15 -7.08 14.00
C GLU A 149 5.54 -8.08 13.03
N VAL A 150 5.09 -9.26 13.50
CA VAL A 150 4.37 -10.27 12.70
C VAL A 150 2.98 -9.78 12.30
N GLU A 151 2.16 -9.26 13.23
CA GLU A 151 0.84 -8.72 12.88
C GLU A 151 0.97 -7.56 11.87
N LYS A 152 1.90 -6.62 12.12
CA LYS A 152 2.15 -5.50 11.20
C LYS A 152 2.67 -5.95 9.84
N PHE A 153 3.41 -7.06 9.78
CA PHE A 153 3.82 -7.65 8.51
C PHE A 153 2.60 -8.16 7.76
N ILE A 154 1.73 -8.94 8.42
CA ILE A 154 0.52 -9.51 7.80
C ILE A 154 -0.38 -8.40 7.26
N ASP A 155 -0.65 -7.37 8.07
CA ASP A 155 -1.50 -6.24 7.67
C ASP A 155 -0.96 -5.52 6.43
N SER A 156 0.34 -5.18 6.43
CA SER A 156 0.96 -4.50 5.29
C SER A 156 1.08 -5.42 4.06
N PHE A 157 1.30 -6.72 4.26
CA PHE A 157 1.42 -7.70 3.19
C PHE A 157 0.06 -7.90 2.50
N GLU A 158 -1.01 -8.06 3.27
CA GLU A 158 -2.40 -8.08 2.79
C GLU A 158 -2.70 -6.83 1.99
N ALA A 159 -2.41 -5.65 2.56
CA ALA A 159 -2.68 -4.38 1.90
C ALA A 159 -1.92 -4.27 0.57
N SER A 160 -0.64 -4.65 0.54
CA SER A 160 0.15 -4.64 -0.69
C SER A 160 -0.45 -5.58 -1.76
N SER A 161 -0.83 -6.80 -1.39
CA SER A 161 -1.48 -7.75 -2.30
C SER A 161 -2.81 -7.20 -2.85
N ARG A 162 -3.65 -6.64 -1.97
CA ARG A 162 -4.93 -6.03 -2.33
C ARG A 162 -4.77 -4.83 -3.27
N TYR A 163 -3.84 -3.92 -2.98
CA TYR A 163 -3.60 -2.77 -3.87
C TYR A 163 -3.01 -3.17 -5.21
N ALA A 164 -2.21 -4.24 -5.27
CA ALA A 164 -1.77 -4.80 -6.55
C ALA A 164 -2.95 -5.34 -7.37
N GLN A 165 -3.92 -6.01 -6.73
CA GLN A 165 -5.15 -6.50 -7.35
C GLN A 165 -6.07 -5.37 -7.83
N GLN A 166 -6.11 -4.28 -7.09
CA GLN A 166 -6.80 -3.04 -7.45
C GLN A 166 -6.02 -2.20 -8.47
N GLY A 167 -4.81 -2.61 -8.85
CA GLY A 167 -3.94 -1.90 -9.78
C GLY A 167 -3.53 -0.49 -9.34
N ASP A 168 -3.45 -0.25 -8.03
CA ASP A 168 -2.86 0.95 -7.44
C ASP A 168 -1.37 0.73 -7.19
N ALA A 169 -0.55 1.14 -8.17
CA ALA A 169 0.89 0.91 -8.16
C ALA A 169 1.60 1.55 -6.97
N PHE A 170 1.20 2.76 -6.58
CA PHE A 170 1.87 3.49 -5.50
C PHE A 170 1.47 2.95 -4.13
N ARG A 171 0.17 2.69 -3.90
CA ARG A 171 -0.25 2.08 -2.63
C ARG A 171 0.27 0.66 -2.48
N PHE A 172 0.38 -0.11 -3.57
CA PHE A 172 1.11 -1.38 -3.56
C PHE A 172 2.55 -1.18 -3.08
N TYR A 173 3.31 -0.31 -3.77
CA TYR A 173 4.73 -0.09 -3.47
C TYR A 173 4.95 0.42 -2.03
N PHE A 174 4.12 1.34 -1.57
CA PHE A 174 4.18 1.86 -0.21
C PHE A 174 3.98 0.76 0.83
N ASN A 175 2.89 -0.01 0.72
CA ASN A 175 2.60 -1.09 1.67
C ASN A 175 3.62 -2.23 1.58
N TYR A 176 4.11 -2.55 0.38
CA TYR A 176 5.18 -3.52 0.20
C TYR A 176 6.45 -3.12 0.97
N ASN A 177 6.84 -1.84 0.93
CA ASN A 177 8.00 -1.34 1.68
C ASN A 177 7.77 -1.38 3.20
N LEU A 178 6.53 -1.17 3.65
CA LEU A 178 6.18 -1.42 5.06
C LEU A 178 6.42 -2.89 5.42
N SER A 179 5.90 -3.84 4.64
CA SER A 179 6.11 -5.27 4.87
C SER A 179 7.58 -5.68 4.83
N LEU A 180 8.34 -5.16 3.86
CA LEU A 180 9.78 -5.39 3.75
C LEU A 180 10.52 -4.88 5.00
N THR A 181 10.12 -3.72 5.52
CA THR A 181 10.66 -3.17 6.77
C THR A 181 10.34 -4.07 7.96
N ARG A 182 9.11 -4.60 8.06
CA ARG A 182 8.74 -5.57 9.11
C ARG A 182 9.57 -6.85 9.02
N TYR A 183 9.75 -7.38 7.81
CA TYR A 183 10.64 -8.52 7.57
C TYR A 183 12.08 -8.23 8.03
N ALA A 184 12.65 -7.07 7.66
CA ALA A 184 14.00 -6.68 8.07
C ALA A 184 14.17 -6.63 9.60
N ARG A 185 13.17 -6.14 10.32
CA ARG A 185 13.13 -6.14 11.79
C ARG A 185 13.10 -7.54 12.37
N LEU A 186 12.28 -8.42 11.82
CA LEU A 186 12.19 -9.82 12.24
C LEU A 186 13.50 -10.58 11.99
N VAL A 187 14.22 -10.28 10.90
CA VAL A 187 15.56 -10.83 10.69
C VAL A 187 16.52 -10.39 11.80
N GLN A 188 16.49 -9.13 12.21
CA GLN A 188 17.33 -8.67 13.30
C GLN A 188 16.93 -9.29 14.66
N LEU A 189 15.63 -9.39 14.94
CA LEU A 189 15.13 -10.04 16.15
C LEU A 189 15.53 -11.53 16.21
N ALA A 190 15.58 -12.22 15.07
CA ALA A 190 16.04 -13.60 15.00
C ALA A 190 17.54 -13.77 15.35
N GLN A 191 18.30 -12.68 15.32
CA GLN A 191 19.70 -12.59 15.78
C GLN A 191 19.81 -12.16 17.26
N ASP A 192 18.70 -12.18 18.01
CA ASP A 192 18.60 -11.74 19.41
C ASP A 192 19.04 -10.28 19.61
N ASN A 193 18.79 -9.44 18.61
CA ASN A 193 19.20 -8.04 18.60
C ASN A 193 17.98 -7.12 18.43
N ASP A 194 17.64 -6.38 19.48
CA ASP A 194 16.56 -5.39 19.51
C ASP A 194 17.05 -3.93 19.38
N ALA A 195 18.34 -3.71 19.13
CA ALA A 195 18.92 -2.38 18.99
C ALA A 195 18.64 -1.80 17.61
N PHE A 196 18.25 -0.52 17.54
CA PHE A 196 17.93 0.15 16.28
C PHE A 196 16.85 -0.56 15.43
N LEU A 197 15.89 -1.26 16.06
CA LEU A 197 14.82 -1.96 15.33
C LEU A 197 14.05 -1.06 14.36
N TYR A 198 14.01 0.27 14.57
CA TYR A 198 13.40 1.15 13.58
C TYR A 198 14.05 1.01 12.20
N THR A 199 15.38 0.98 12.16
CA THR A 199 16.26 0.87 10.99
C THR A 199 17.50 0.03 11.32
N PRO A 200 17.40 -1.31 11.18
CA PRO A 200 18.50 -2.24 11.44
C PRO A 200 19.83 -1.85 10.78
N ARG A 201 20.89 -1.72 11.56
CA ARG A 201 22.23 -1.37 11.05
C ARG A 201 22.95 -2.60 10.53
N ARG A 202 23.60 -2.47 9.37
CA ARG A 202 24.42 -3.51 8.73
C ARG A 202 23.69 -4.86 8.59
N LEU A 203 22.38 -4.80 8.35
CA LEU A 203 21.52 -5.99 8.36
C LEU A 203 21.92 -6.98 7.27
N LEU A 204 22.29 -6.50 6.07
CA LEU A 204 22.70 -7.37 4.98
C LEU A 204 24.07 -8.02 5.23
N GLU A 205 24.98 -7.32 5.91
CA GLU A 205 26.29 -7.81 6.29
C GLU A 205 26.23 -8.88 7.38
N SER A 206 25.18 -8.87 8.23
CA SER A 206 24.98 -9.91 9.25
C SER A 206 24.32 -11.18 8.70
N MET A 207 23.84 -11.18 7.45
CA MET A 207 23.21 -12.34 6.82
C MET A 207 24.23 -13.29 6.19
N SER A 208 23.85 -14.57 6.10
CA SER A 208 24.55 -15.52 5.22
C SER A 208 24.49 -15.08 3.76
N GLN A 209 25.46 -15.49 2.92
CA GLN A 209 25.49 -15.11 1.50
C GLN A 209 24.20 -15.48 0.75
N ASN A 210 23.59 -16.62 1.09
CA ASN A 210 22.34 -17.07 0.49
C ASN A 210 21.15 -16.17 0.89
N GLN A 211 21.01 -15.89 2.19
CA GLN A 211 19.94 -15.02 2.69
C GLN A 211 20.09 -13.58 2.19
N ARG A 212 21.33 -13.08 2.09
CA ARG A 212 21.62 -11.77 1.51
C ARG A 212 21.17 -11.69 0.05
N ARG A 213 21.56 -12.64 -0.79
CA ARG A 213 21.14 -12.70 -2.20
C ARG A 213 19.62 -12.81 -2.36
N ALA A 214 18.96 -13.53 -1.47
CA ALA A 214 17.50 -13.65 -1.47
C ALA A 214 16.83 -12.32 -1.07
N THR A 215 17.35 -11.66 -0.02
CA THR A 215 16.88 -10.36 0.46
C THR A 215 17.09 -9.25 -0.57
N GLU A 216 18.22 -9.25 -1.29
CA GLU A 216 18.49 -8.29 -2.38
C GLU A 216 17.45 -8.40 -3.53
N ARG A 217 16.82 -9.56 -3.72
CA ARG A 217 15.76 -9.80 -4.72
C ARG A 217 14.36 -9.39 -4.23
N LEU A 218 14.24 -8.92 -2.99
CA LEU A 218 13.00 -8.36 -2.45
C LEU A 218 12.78 -6.91 -2.86
N CYS A 219 13.63 -6.33 -3.71
CA CYS A 219 13.37 -5.03 -4.31
C CYS A 219 12.11 -5.11 -5.19
N ALA A 220 11.09 -4.30 -4.87
CA ALA A 220 9.88 -4.18 -5.68
C ALA A 220 9.92 -2.89 -6.51
N PRO A 221 9.59 -2.93 -7.81
CA PRO A 221 9.40 -1.71 -8.59
C PRO A 221 7.97 -1.14 -8.42
N LEU A 222 7.75 0.09 -8.89
CA LEU A 222 6.40 0.66 -9.10
C LEU A 222 5.64 -0.01 -10.28
N VAL A 223 6.18 -1.09 -10.84
CA VAL A 223 5.61 -1.81 -11.98
C VAL A 223 4.75 -2.97 -11.48
N LEU A 224 3.43 -2.81 -11.56
CA LEU A 224 2.46 -3.79 -11.06
C LEU A 224 2.59 -5.19 -11.67
N SER A 225 3.12 -5.31 -12.89
CA SER A 225 3.38 -6.63 -13.48
C SER A 225 4.38 -7.48 -12.72
N GLU A 226 5.20 -6.87 -11.87
CA GLU A 226 6.20 -7.54 -11.04
C GLU A 226 5.74 -7.74 -9.58
N ALA A 227 4.57 -7.21 -9.21
CA ALA A 227 4.05 -7.26 -7.84
C ALA A 227 3.90 -8.71 -7.34
N ARG A 228 3.25 -9.58 -8.11
CA ARG A 228 3.02 -10.97 -7.69
C ARG A 228 4.32 -11.77 -7.50
N PRO A 229 5.27 -11.78 -8.46
CA PRO A 229 6.57 -12.41 -8.24
C PRO A 229 7.31 -11.90 -7.00
N VAL A 230 7.28 -10.60 -6.72
CA VAL A 230 7.99 -10.05 -5.57
C VAL A 230 7.30 -10.39 -4.24
N LEU A 231 5.96 -10.39 -4.20
CA LEU A 231 5.19 -10.82 -3.03
C LEU A 231 5.41 -12.30 -2.70
N LYS A 232 5.52 -13.16 -3.71
CA LYS A 232 5.88 -14.57 -3.51
C LYS A 232 7.27 -14.74 -2.89
N ARG A 233 8.25 -13.94 -3.32
CA ARG A 233 9.59 -13.94 -2.71
C ARG A 233 9.56 -13.44 -1.27
N LEU A 234 8.86 -12.33 -1.01
CA LEU A 234 8.73 -11.78 0.34
C LEU A 234 8.03 -12.75 1.28
N LYS A 235 6.94 -13.41 0.84
CA LYS A 235 6.28 -14.49 1.58
C LYS A 235 7.27 -15.59 1.93
N ALA A 236 8.09 -16.06 0.98
CA ALA A 236 9.03 -17.15 1.20
C ALA A 236 10.10 -16.78 2.25
N GLU A 237 10.71 -15.60 2.11
CA GLU A 237 11.71 -15.10 3.06
C GLU A 237 11.10 -14.86 4.45
N PHE A 238 9.90 -14.28 4.52
CA PHE A 238 9.17 -14.11 5.77
C PHE A 238 8.86 -15.45 6.44
N SER A 239 8.36 -16.43 5.69
CA SER A 239 8.03 -17.76 6.24
C SER A 239 9.28 -18.45 6.80
N SER A 240 10.42 -18.30 6.12
CA SER A 240 11.72 -18.82 6.57
C SER A 240 12.17 -18.19 7.89
N ILE A 241 12.09 -16.85 8.01
CA ILE A 241 12.48 -16.18 9.26
C ILE A 241 11.49 -16.44 10.40
N TYR A 242 10.20 -16.50 10.08
CA TYR A 242 9.15 -16.80 11.04
C TYR A 242 9.32 -18.19 11.66
N SER A 243 9.62 -19.20 10.83
CA SER A 243 9.88 -20.57 11.30
C SER A 243 11.03 -20.63 12.32
N LYS A 244 12.12 -19.89 12.06
CA LYS A 244 13.25 -19.78 13.00
C LYS A 244 12.82 -19.15 14.31
N LEU A 245 12.07 -18.04 14.26
CA LEU A 245 11.57 -17.35 15.45
C LEU A 245 10.60 -18.22 16.26
N TYR A 246 9.66 -18.89 15.59
CA TYR A 246 8.69 -19.79 16.21
C TYR A 246 9.36 -20.94 16.96
N SER A 247 10.41 -21.55 16.38
CA SER A 247 11.17 -22.62 17.04
C SER A 247 11.87 -22.19 18.34
N ARG A 248 12.18 -20.91 18.48
CA ARG A 248 12.85 -20.32 19.65
C ARG A 248 11.86 -19.73 20.65
N HIS A 249 10.65 -19.38 20.19
CA HIS A 249 9.61 -18.70 20.96
C HIS A 249 8.23 -19.32 20.67
N PRO A 250 7.93 -20.52 21.20
CA PRO A 250 6.68 -21.24 20.90
C PRO A 250 5.41 -20.57 21.44
N MET A 251 5.51 -19.44 22.15
CA MET A 251 4.37 -18.67 22.64
C MET A 251 3.75 -17.73 21.59
N LEU A 252 4.23 -17.74 20.34
CA LEU A 252 3.63 -16.97 19.25
C LEU A 252 2.24 -17.53 18.89
N ALA A 253 1.31 -16.63 18.58
CA ALA A 253 -0.11 -16.95 18.44
C ALA A 253 -0.48 -17.89 17.28
N ARG A 254 0.37 -17.99 16.25
CA ARG A 254 0.15 -18.84 15.08
C ARG A 254 1.33 -19.78 14.88
N SER A 255 1.07 -20.98 14.40
CA SER A 255 2.09 -21.91 13.92
C SER A 255 2.72 -21.44 12.61
N THR A 256 3.85 -22.04 12.24
CA THR A 256 4.49 -21.75 10.94
C THR A 256 3.57 -22.12 9.78
N GLU A 257 2.85 -23.24 9.92
CA GLU A 257 1.92 -23.76 8.94
C GLU A 257 0.73 -22.81 8.71
N GLU A 258 0.13 -22.32 9.79
CA GLU A 258 -0.98 -21.35 9.72
C GLU A 258 -0.58 -20.05 9.01
N ILE A 259 0.62 -19.55 9.29
CA ILE A 259 1.15 -18.36 8.61
C ILE A 259 1.38 -18.62 7.11
N VAL A 260 1.98 -19.74 6.75
CA VAL A 260 2.26 -20.08 5.34
C VAL A 260 0.95 -20.20 4.54
N VAL A 261 -0.08 -20.81 5.13
CA VAL A 261 -1.42 -20.92 4.56
C VAL A 261 -2.07 -19.55 4.43
N LEU A 262 -2.09 -18.75 5.50
CA LEU A 262 -2.65 -17.39 5.49
C LEU A 262 -2.07 -16.52 4.38
N LEU A 263 -0.73 -16.46 4.28
CA LEU A 263 -0.07 -15.69 3.23
C LEU A 263 -0.31 -16.26 1.83
N GLN A 264 -0.52 -17.58 1.70
CA GLN A 264 -0.95 -18.18 0.43
C GLN A 264 -2.36 -17.73 0.06
N ASP A 265 -3.29 -17.75 1.00
CA ASP A 265 -4.69 -17.43 0.76
C ASP A 265 -4.86 -15.98 0.32
N ILE A 266 -4.11 -15.05 0.93
CA ILE A 266 -4.03 -13.64 0.49
C ILE A 266 -3.60 -13.57 -0.98
N LEU A 267 -2.49 -14.23 -1.34
CA LEU A 267 -1.96 -14.21 -2.71
C LEU A 267 -2.86 -14.91 -3.74
N SER A 268 -3.62 -15.92 -3.30
CA SER A 268 -4.58 -16.65 -4.15
C SER A 268 -5.85 -15.83 -4.37
N ARG A 269 -6.35 -15.15 -3.32
CA ARG A 269 -7.50 -14.24 -3.38
C ARG A 269 -7.26 -13.11 -4.38
N ASP A 270 -6.06 -12.51 -4.32
CA ASP A 270 -5.72 -11.30 -5.05
C ASP A 270 -5.01 -11.54 -6.40
N MET A 271 -4.90 -12.81 -6.82
CA MET A 271 -4.13 -13.21 -8.00
C MET A 271 -4.59 -12.49 -9.27
N VAL A 272 -5.91 -12.44 -9.50
CA VAL A 272 -6.49 -11.85 -10.72
C VAL A 272 -6.95 -10.44 -10.42
N TRP A 273 -6.41 -9.48 -11.17
CA TRP A 273 -6.74 -8.07 -10.96
C TRP A 273 -8.21 -7.81 -11.24
N ASN A 274 -8.81 -6.94 -10.42
CA ASN A 274 -10.20 -6.51 -10.53
C ASN A 274 -11.25 -7.65 -10.54
N LEU A 275 -10.87 -8.86 -10.09
CA LEU A 275 -11.76 -10.02 -10.01
C LEU A 275 -12.80 -9.84 -8.90
N ARG A 276 -14.08 -9.98 -9.23
CA ARG A 276 -15.19 -10.05 -8.27
C ARG A 276 -16.42 -10.71 -8.88
N ASP A 277 -17.26 -11.26 -8.01
CA ASP A 277 -18.65 -11.58 -8.32
C ASP A 277 -19.48 -10.28 -8.32
N ILE A 278 -20.33 -10.08 -9.31
CA ILE A 278 -21.16 -8.86 -9.38
C ILE A 278 -22.18 -8.78 -8.24
N SER A 279 -22.52 -9.92 -7.61
CA SER A 279 -23.40 -9.98 -6.44
C SER A 279 -22.78 -9.33 -5.21
N TRP A 280 -21.45 -9.17 -5.12
CA TRP A 280 -20.82 -8.49 -3.98
C TRP A 280 -21.25 -7.02 -3.84
N ILE A 281 -21.66 -6.40 -4.94
CA ILE A 281 -22.19 -5.04 -4.93
C ILE A 281 -23.66 -5.00 -4.49
N ALA A 282 -24.41 -6.07 -4.73
CA ALA A 282 -25.83 -6.13 -4.38
C ALA A 282 -26.22 -7.52 -3.87
N PRO A 283 -25.69 -7.95 -2.70
CA PRO A 283 -25.83 -9.33 -2.24
C PRO A 283 -27.28 -9.69 -1.93
N ASP A 284 -28.12 -8.72 -1.57
CA ASP A 284 -29.54 -8.94 -1.31
C ASP A 284 -30.39 -8.99 -2.59
N VAL A 285 -29.83 -8.57 -3.72
CA VAL A 285 -30.51 -8.45 -5.01
C VAL A 285 -30.14 -9.60 -5.95
N LEU A 286 -28.87 -9.99 -5.97
CA LEU A 286 -28.32 -10.93 -6.94
C LEU A 286 -27.98 -12.29 -6.30
N TYR A 287 -28.19 -13.37 -7.04
CA TYR A 287 -27.60 -14.66 -6.72
C TYR A 287 -26.08 -14.61 -6.91
N ASP A 288 -25.35 -15.20 -5.97
CA ASP A 288 -23.91 -15.40 -6.09
C ASP A 288 -23.56 -16.52 -7.08
N SER A 289 -22.28 -16.59 -7.43
CA SER A 289 -21.66 -17.65 -8.21
C SER A 289 -22.20 -17.78 -9.64
N LYS A 290 -22.74 -16.70 -10.20
CA LYS A 290 -23.34 -16.66 -11.54
C LYS A 290 -22.52 -15.87 -12.55
N LEU A 291 -22.24 -14.61 -12.22
CA LEU A 291 -21.57 -13.68 -13.13
C LEU A 291 -20.42 -13.00 -12.43
N PHE A 292 -19.24 -13.14 -13.02
CA PHE A 292 -18.00 -12.59 -12.52
C PHE A 292 -17.45 -11.57 -13.52
N ARG A 293 -16.67 -10.62 -13.01
CA ARG A 293 -15.88 -9.70 -13.83
C ARG A 293 -14.44 -9.67 -13.36
N SER A 294 -13.49 -9.48 -14.29
CA SER A 294 -12.07 -9.36 -13.94
C SER A 294 -11.24 -8.67 -15.03
N SER A 295 -9.94 -8.50 -14.77
CA SER A 295 -8.90 -8.32 -15.80
C SER A 295 -8.67 -9.60 -16.60
N THR A 296 -7.77 -9.55 -17.59
CA THR A 296 -7.46 -10.71 -18.44
C THR A 296 -6.95 -11.91 -17.65
N LEU A 297 -7.68 -13.03 -17.71
CA LEU A 297 -7.31 -14.27 -17.01
C LEU A 297 -6.12 -14.99 -17.65
N SER A 298 -6.01 -14.94 -18.99
CA SER A 298 -4.94 -15.63 -19.75
C SER A 298 -3.53 -15.29 -19.27
N ARG A 299 -3.35 -14.11 -18.68
CA ARG A 299 -2.09 -13.66 -18.07
C ARG A 299 -1.65 -14.50 -16.87
N PHE A 300 -2.59 -15.17 -16.20
CA PHE A 300 -2.37 -15.90 -14.95
C PHE A 300 -2.42 -17.42 -15.13
N GLU A 301 -2.51 -17.94 -16.36
CA GLU A 301 -2.61 -19.38 -16.61
C GLU A 301 -1.39 -20.20 -16.15
N HIS A 302 -0.24 -19.55 -15.99
CA HIS A 302 0.97 -20.19 -15.48
C HIS A 302 1.02 -20.25 -13.94
N GLU A 303 0.04 -19.65 -13.27
CA GLU A 303 -0.07 -19.67 -11.82
C GLU A 303 -0.64 -21.02 -11.36
N ARG A 304 -0.06 -21.60 -10.31
CA ARG A 304 -0.48 -22.92 -9.80
C ARG A 304 -1.92 -22.93 -9.31
N GLU A 305 -2.40 -21.76 -8.87
CA GLU A 305 -3.73 -21.58 -8.31
C GLU A 305 -4.79 -21.27 -9.38
N TYR A 306 -4.43 -21.17 -10.66
CA TYR A 306 -5.32 -20.81 -11.75
C TYR A 306 -6.50 -21.78 -11.91
N ASP A 307 -6.23 -23.07 -12.09
CA ASP A 307 -7.28 -24.08 -12.26
C ASP A 307 -8.15 -24.18 -11.00
N THR A 308 -7.54 -24.14 -9.82
CA THR A 308 -8.24 -24.15 -8.53
C THR A 308 -9.18 -22.94 -8.40
N LEU A 309 -8.75 -21.75 -8.85
CA LEU A 309 -9.57 -20.56 -8.87
C LEU A 309 -10.81 -20.75 -9.76
N LEU A 310 -10.61 -21.25 -10.98
CA LEU A 310 -11.70 -21.46 -11.94
C LEU A 310 -12.72 -22.48 -11.44
N VAL A 311 -12.24 -23.60 -10.88
CA VAL A 311 -13.09 -24.65 -10.30
C VAL A 311 -13.85 -24.11 -9.09
N ARG A 312 -13.18 -23.40 -8.18
CA ARG A 312 -13.80 -22.80 -6.99
C ARG A 312 -14.92 -21.83 -7.34
N LEU A 313 -14.70 -21.00 -8.36
CA LEU A 313 -15.71 -20.04 -8.83
C LEU A 313 -16.80 -20.70 -9.71
N GLY A 314 -16.61 -21.95 -10.14
CA GLY A 314 -17.55 -22.66 -11.00
C GLY A 314 -17.68 -22.05 -12.40
N ILE A 315 -16.66 -21.35 -12.90
CA ILE A 315 -16.71 -20.67 -14.20
C ILE A 315 -16.78 -21.70 -15.33
N ARG A 316 -17.75 -21.54 -16.22
CA ARG A 316 -17.97 -22.43 -17.39
C ARG A 316 -17.82 -21.70 -18.72
N ARG A 317 -17.98 -20.37 -18.72
CA ARG A 317 -17.81 -19.50 -19.88
C ARG A 317 -16.96 -18.29 -19.55
N ILE A 318 -16.11 -17.89 -20.49
CA ILE A 318 -15.39 -16.62 -20.49
C ILE A 318 -15.83 -15.80 -21.70
N ILE A 319 -16.21 -14.54 -21.46
CA ILE A 319 -16.43 -13.54 -22.51
C ILE A 319 -15.25 -12.58 -22.53
N ASP A 320 -14.44 -12.65 -23.58
CA ASP A 320 -13.22 -11.86 -23.77
C ASP A 320 -13.48 -10.65 -24.68
N LEU A 321 -13.51 -9.45 -24.10
CA LEU A 321 -13.78 -8.18 -24.78
C LEU A 321 -12.54 -7.52 -25.40
N ARG A 322 -11.37 -8.16 -25.32
CA ARG A 322 -10.10 -7.61 -25.84
C ARG A 322 -10.13 -7.46 -27.37
N TYR A 323 -9.19 -6.68 -27.91
CA TYR A 323 -8.89 -6.67 -29.34
C TYR A 323 -7.98 -7.84 -29.73
N ASP A 324 -7.85 -8.10 -31.03
CA ASP A 324 -6.99 -9.17 -31.56
C ASP A 324 -5.53 -8.99 -31.13
N HIS A 325 -4.99 -7.77 -31.19
CA HIS A 325 -3.61 -7.50 -30.77
C HIS A 325 -3.40 -7.70 -29.25
N GLU A 326 -4.41 -7.38 -28.43
CA GLU A 326 -4.36 -7.61 -26.98
C GLU A 326 -4.43 -9.11 -26.64
N ARG A 327 -5.22 -9.88 -27.39
CA ARG A 327 -5.26 -11.35 -27.30
C ARG A 327 -3.97 -11.99 -27.77
N ALA A 328 -3.36 -11.50 -28.85
CA ALA A 328 -2.10 -12.03 -29.37
C ALA A 328 -0.97 -11.92 -28.34
N ARG A 329 -1.00 -10.91 -27.46
CA ARG A 329 -0.02 -10.74 -26.38
C ARG A 329 -0.16 -11.78 -25.26
N TYR A 330 -1.39 -12.15 -24.91
CA TYR A 330 -1.70 -13.16 -23.89
C TYR A 330 -2.86 -14.03 -24.40
N PRO A 331 -2.59 -15.04 -25.23
CA PRO A 331 -3.62 -15.93 -25.75
C PRO A 331 -4.02 -16.94 -24.67
N TYR A 332 -5.27 -17.40 -24.72
CA TYR A 332 -5.69 -18.54 -23.89
C TYR A 332 -5.00 -19.82 -24.34
N SER A 333 -4.54 -20.64 -23.39
CA SER A 333 -3.97 -21.95 -23.73
C SER A 333 -5.04 -22.95 -24.17
N VAL A 334 -4.60 -24.00 -24.87
CA VAL A 334 -5.45 -25.15 -25.25
C VAL A 334 -6.01 -25.86 -24.03
N HIS A 335 -5.30 -25.84 -22.90
CA HIS A 335 -5.75 -26.43 -21.64
C HIS A 335 -7.01 -25.73 -21.13
N THR A 336 -6.98 -24.40 -21.09
CA THR A 336 -8.12 -23.58 -20.66
C THR A 336 -9.29 -23.68 -21.63
N SER A 337 -9.02 -23.60 -22.94
CA SER A 337 -10.08 -23.63 -23.97
C SER A 337 -10.80 -24.97 -24.10
N ARG A 338 -10.25 -26.06 -23.55
CA ARG A 338 -10.92 -27.38 -23.49
C ARG A 338 -11.89 -27.52 -22.33
N GLN A 339 -11.70 -26.75 -21.27
CA GLN A 339 -12.48 -26.84 -20.03
C GLN A 339 -13.55 -25.76 -19.95
N ILE A 340 -13.26 -24.59 -20.53
CA ILE A 340 -14.10 -23.40 -20.47
C ILE A 340 -14.42 -22.96 -21.89
N GLU A 341 -15.69 -22.63 -22.13
CA GLU A 341 -16.10 -22.01 -23.38
C GLU A 341 -15.58 -20.56 -23.42
N ILE A 342 -14.71 -20.26 -24.39
CA ILE A 342 -14.17 -18.90 -24.56
C ILE A 342 -14.84 -18.24 -25.75
N VAL A 343 -15.61 -17.18 -25.48
CA VAL A 343 -16.32 -16.40 -26.49
C VAL A 343 -15.62 -15.06 -26.67
N GLN A 344 -15.13 -14.80 -27.88
CA GLN A 344 -14.41 -13.56 -28.21
C GLN A 344 -15.40 -12.52 -28.75
N LEU A 345 -15.55 -11.40 -28.04
CA LEU A 345 -16.45 -10.29 -28.41
C LEU A 345 -15.70 -8.96 -28.33
N SER A 346 -14.82 -8.69 -29.30
CA SER A 346 -14.06 -7.43 -29.36
C SER A 346 -14.98 -6.22 -29.29
N MET A 347 -14.75 -5.32 -28.32
CA MET A 347 -15.59 -4.15 -28.08
C MET A 347 -14.81 -2.84 -28.26
N GLY A 348 -15.35 -1.93 -29.07
CA GLY A 348 -14.83 -0.57 -29.35
C GLY A 348 -14.24 -0.43 -30.77
N LYS A 349 -14.06 0.82 -31.22
CA LYS A 349 -13.28 1.12 -32.43
C LYS A 349 -11.79 1.07 -32.07
N GLU A 350 -10.98 0.41 -32.91
CA GLU A 350 -9.52 0.45 -32.74
C GLU A 350 -9.08 1.92 -32.77
N PRO A 351 -8.36 2.43 -31.76
CA PRO A 351 -7.92 3.82 -31.77
C PRO A 351 -7.03 4.03 -32.99
N GLU A 352 -7.46 4.89 -33.92
CA GLU A 352 -6.57 5.39 -34.97
C GLU A 352 -5.31 5.90 -34.27
N SER A 353 -4.16 5.40 -34.72
CA SER A 353 -2.89 5.46 -34.02
C SER A 353 -2.33 6.88 -33.92
N GLN A 354 -2.89 7.72 -33.05
CA GLN A 354 -2.28 8.95 -32.57
C GLN A 354 -2.28 8.94 -31.05
N LYS A 355 -1.29 8.24 -30.47
CA LYS A 355 -0.86 8.50 -29.10
C LYS A 355 -0.21 9.89 -29.05
N VAL A 356 -1.01 10.93 -28.87
CA VAL A 356 -0.51 12.21 -28.37
C VAL A 356 -0.39 12.08 -26.85
N PHE A 357 0.78 12.45 -26.33
CA PHE A 357 1.13 12.47 -24.91
C PHE A 357 -0.06 12.88 -24.00
N GLY A 358 -0.46 11.99 -23.09
CA GLY A 358 -1.27 12.34 -21.91
C GLY A 358 -2.77 12.60 -22.12
N PHE A 359 -3.28 12.62 -23.35
CA PHE A 359 -4.70 12.77 -23.61
C PHE A 359 -5.26 11.54 -24.33
N ARG A 360 -6.28 10.89 -23.74
CA ARG A 360 -7.11 9.89 -24.44
C ARG A 360 -7.88 10.63 -25.53
N THR A 361 -7.28 10.78 -26.70
CA THR A 361 -8.03 11.09 -27.93
C THR A 361 -8.64 9.77 -28.41
N GLY A 362 -9.95 9.59 -28.18
CA GLY A 362 -10.71 8.46 -28.73
C GLY A 362 -11.54 7.68 -27.72
N ASN A 363 -12.85 7.77 -27.87
CA ASN A 363 -13.95 7.04 -27.24
C ASN A 363 -14.17 7.27 -25.74
N THR A 364 -15.15 8.11 -25.41
CA THR A 364 -15.84 8.16 -24.12
C THR A 364 -16.48 6.80 -23.79
N HIS A 365 -16.87 6.57 -22.53
CA HIS A 365 -17.63 5.36 -22.18
C HIS A 365 -18.96 5.26 -22.95
N LEU A 366 -19.56 6.39 -23.34
CA LEU A 366 -20.77 6.44 -24.18
C LEU A 366 -20.51 6.01 -25.62
N ASP A 367 -19.34 6.31 -26.20
CA ASP A 367 -19.00 5.86 -27.56
C ASP A 367 -18.94 4.33 -27.67
N MET A 368 -18.79 3.63 -26.54
CA MET A 368 -18.86 2.17 -26.53
C MET A 368 -20.27 1.63 -26.84
N LEU A 369 -21.32 2.44 -26.70
CA LEU A 369 -22.71 2.08 -27.06
C LEU A 369 -22.90 1.80 -28.56
N ASP A 370 -21.98 2.27 -29.42
CA ASP A 370 -22.01 1.94 -30.86
C ASP A 370 -21.78 0.44 -31.15
N ASN A 371 -21.38 -0.36 -30.15
CA ASN A 371 -21.07 -1.79 -30.31
C ASN A 371 -22.31 -2.68 -30.14
N SER A 372 -23.42 -2.35 -30.79
CA SER A 372 -24.72 -3.05 -30.65
C SER A 372 -24.63 -4.57 -30.82
N VAL A 373 -23.81 -5.04 -31.77
CA VAL A 373 -23.57 -6.48 -32.01
C VAL A 373 -22.97 -7.17 -30.77
N VAL A 374 -22.02 -6.51 -30.09
CA VAL A 374 -21.41 -7.04 -28.86
C VAL A 374 -22.43 -7.13 -27.75
N PHE A 375 -23.23 -6.08 -27.54
CA PHE A 375 -24.28 -6.08 -26.53
C PHE A 375 -25.32 -7.16 -26.79
N LYS A 376 -25.90 -7.19 -27.99
CA LYS A 376 -26.88 -8.21 -28.37
C LYS A 376 -26.35 -9.63 -28.12
N ARG A 377 -25.11 -9.90 -28.52
CA ARG A 377 -24.50 -11.22 -28.32
C ARG A 377 -24.21 -11.50 -26.83
N PHE A 378 -23.75 -10.51 -26.07
CA PHE A 378 -23.52 -10.63 -24.64
C PHE A 378 -24.80 -11.01 -23.88
N PHE A 379 -25.91 -10.30 -24.12
CA PHE A 379 -27.20 -10.60 -23.50
C PHE A 379 -27.71 -11.99 -23.89
N SER A 380 -27.63 -12.34 -25.19
CA SER A 380 -28.00 -13.68 -25.66
C SER A 380 -27.21 -14.79 -24.97
N LEU A 381 -25.90 -14.62 -24.77
CA LEU A 381 -25.07 -15.60 -24.05
C LEU A 381 -25.46 -15.70 -22.58
N LEU A 382 -25.70 -14.58 -21.89
CA LEU A 382 -26.11 -14.62 -20.49
C LEU A 382 -27.49 -15.24 -20.28
N ALA A 383 -28.41 -15.10 -21.24
CA ALA A 383 -29.73 -15.71 -21.19
C ALA A 383 -29.71 -17.24 -21.13
N GLU A 384 -28.60 -17.87 -21.53
CA GLU A 384 -28.39 -19.33 -21.42
C GLU A 384 -28.17 -19.80 -19.96
N GLY A 385 -27.93 -18.89 -19.01
CA GLY A 385 -27.83 -19.21 -17.59
C GLY A 385 -26.55 -19.95 -17.17
N ILE A 386 -25.49 -19.83 -17.97
CA ILE A 386 -24.19 -20.49 -17.73
C ILE A 386 -23.31 -19.58 -16.87
N PRO A 387 -22.69 -20.09 -15.77
CA PRO A 387 -21.75 -19.31 -14.98
C PRO A 387 -20.63 -18.71 -15.82
N THR A 388 -20.62 -17.38 -15.90
CA THR A 388 -19.84 -16.63 -16.88
C THR A 388 -18.89 -15.65 -16.19
N LEU A 389 -17.67 -15.53 -16.69
CA LEU A 389 -16.78 -14.43 -16.38
C LEU A 389 -16.61 -13.53 -17.61
N VAL A 390 -16.78 -12.22 -17.43
CA VAL A 390 -16.51 -11.23 -18.47
C VAL A 390 -15.27 -10.41 -18.14
N HIS A 391 -14.39 -10.21 -19.11
CA HIS A 391 -13.20 -9.39 -18.91
C HIS A 391 -12.80 -8.62 -20.16
N CYS A 392 -11.93 -7.63 -19.98
CA CYS A 392 -11.18 -6.98 -21.05
C CYS A 392 -9.68 -7.07 -20.72
N HIS A 393 -8.90 -6.00 -20.92
CA HIS A 393 -7.51 -5.96 -20.43
C HIS A 393 -7.44 -5.82 -18.91
N SER A 394 -7.98 -4.72 -18.37
CA SER A 394 -7.98 -4.39 -16.94
C SER A 394 -9.29 -4.74 -16.22
N GLY A 395 -10.33 -5.13 -16.95
CA GLY A 395 -11.66 -5.40 -16.38
C GLY A 395 -12.42 -4.16 -15.96
N LYS A 396 -11.97 -2.98 -16.42
CA LYS A 396 -12.43 -1.66 -15.98
C LYS A 396 -13.42 -1.04 -16.97
N ASP A 397 -12.92 -0.49 -18.08
CA ASP A 397 -13.72 0.34 -19.00
C ASP A 397 -14.78 -0.48 -19.77
N ARG A 398 -14.36 -1.30 -20.76
CA ARG A 398 -15.25 -2.14 -21.59
C ARG A 398 -16.14 -3.05 -20.76
N THR A 399 -15.55 -3.73 -19.78
CA THR A 399 -16.29 -4.59 -18.85
C THR A 399 -17.25 -3.79 -17.97
N GLY A 400 -16.86 -2.60 -17.52
CA GLY A 400 -17.68 -1.75 -16.67
C GLY A 400 -18.91 -1.23 -17.37
N VAL A 401 -18.78 -0.71 -18.59
CA VAL A 401 -19.92 -0.26 -19.41
C VAL A 401 -20.93 -1.39 -19.61
N LEU A 402 -20.43 -2.58 -19.94
CA LEU A 402 -21.26 -3.73 -20.25
C LEU A 402 -21.97 -4.31 -19.02
N ILE A 403 -21.32 -4.32 -17.86
CA ILE A 403 -21.95 -4.68 -16.59
C ILE A 403 -22.93 -3.59 -16.10
N ALA A 404 -22.61 -2.31 -16.28
CA ALA A 404 -23.51 -1.21 -15.92
C ALA A 404 -24.82 -1.29 -16.71
N LEU A 405 -24.77 -1.51 -18.02
CA LEU A 405 -25.96 -1.69 -18.84
C LEU A 405 -26.75 -2.95 -18.50
N LEU A 406 -26.07 -4.03 -18.08
CA LEU A 406 -26.74 -5.21 -17.56
C LEU A 406 -27.56 -4.89 -16.30
N TYR A 407 -26.99 -4.15 -15.34
CA TYR A 407 -27.73 -3.69 -14.16
C TYR A 407 -28.99 -2.92 -14.54
N LEU A 408 -28.83 -1.94 -15.44
CA LEU A 408 -29.93 -1.10 -15.93
C LEU A 408 -31.02 -1.92 -16.64
N ALA A 409 -30.64 -2.89 -17.48
CA ALA A 409 -31.57 -3.80 -18.15
C ALA A 409 -32.34 -4.70 -17.21
N MET A 410 -31.73 -5.08 -16.08
CA MET A 410 -32.41 -5.85 -15.03
C MET A 410 -33.34 -4.98 -14.16
N GLY A 411 -33.34 -3.65 -14.35
CA GLY A 411 -34.06 -2.70 -13.52
C GLY A 411 -33.39 -2.43 -12.17
N ILE A 412 -32.09 -2.71 -12.05
CA ILE A 412 -31.34 -2.43 -10.83
C ILE A 412 -31.05 -0.91 -10.76
N PRO A 413 -31.27 -0.26 -9.59
CA PRO A 413 -31.05 1.16 -9.40
C PRO A 413 -29.67 1.66 -9.86
N VAL A 414 -29.66 2.84 -10.48
CA VAL A 414 -28.45 3.49 -11.03
C VAL A 414 -27.36 3.62 -9.96
N ASN A 415 -27.70 3.97 -8.72
CA ASN A 415 -26.72 4.09 -7.64
C ASN A 415 -25.95 2.78 -7.35
N ILE A 416 -26.56 1.61 -7.56
CA ILE A 416 -25.90 0.31 -7.42
C ILE A 416 -24.98 0.06 -8.62
N ALA A 417 -25.46 0.30 -9.84
CA ALA A 417 -24.65 0.17 -11.06
C ALA A 417 -23.43 1.09 -11.04
N HIS A 418 -23.65 2.33 -10.62
CA HIS A 418 -22.65 3.37 -10.40
C HIS A 418 -21.59 2.93 -9.39
N ARG A 419 -22.02 2.35 -8.25
CA ARG A 419 -21.08 1.83 -7.25
C ARG A 419 -20.19 0.72 -7.81
N ASP A 420 -20.73 -0.25 -8.54
CA ASP A 420 -19.90 -1.31 -9.15
C ASP A 420 -18.90 -0.75 -10.17
N PHE A 421 -19.31 0.27 -10.93
CA PHE A 421 -18.50 0.92 -11.94
C PHE A 421 -17.22 1.53 -11.32
N LEU A 422 -17.38 2.25 -10.20
CA LEU A 422 -16.29 2.94 -9.49
C LEU A 422 -15.35 2.01 -8.71
N VAL A 423 -15.81 0.85 -8.25
CA VAL A 423 -15.00 -0.12 -7.47
C VAL A 423 -13.73 -0.56 -8.20
N SER A 424 -13.70 -0.48 -9.53
CA SER A 424 -12.52 -0.85 -10.31
C SER A 424 -11.29 0.03 -10.04
N GLY A 425 -11.45 1.19 -9.38
CA GLY A 425 -10.41 1.93 -8.64
C GLY A 425 -9.04 2.02 -9.31
N MET A 426 -8.93 2.73 -10.44
CA MET A 426 -7.71 2.79 -11.25
C MET A 426 -7.74 3.96 -12.24
N ASP A 427 -8.11 5.18 -11.81
CA ASP A 427 -8.43 6.35 -12.68
C ASP A 427 -9.87 6.37 -13.21
N LEU A 428 -10.85 5.80 -12.49
CA LEU A 428 -12.27 6.11 -12.73
C LEU A 428 -12.69 7.06 -11.63
N THR A 429 -13.15 8.24 -12.02
CA THR A 429 -13.64 9.27 -11.12
C THR A 429 -15.16 9.22 -11.05
N GLU A 430 -15.72 9.78 -9.98
CA GLU A 430 -17.16 10.06 -9.87
C GLU A 430 -17.67 10.77 -11.12
N LYS A 431 -16.91 11.75 -11.62
CA LYS A 431 -17.23 12.48 -12.84
C LYS A 431 -17.35 11.58 -14.07
N ASP A 432 -16.43 10.62 -14.26
CA ASP A 432 -16.51 9.70 -15.41
C ASP A 432 -17.77 8.83 -15.35
N ALA A 433 -18.17 8.42 -14.14
CA ALA A 433 -19.37 7.64 -13.94
C ALA A 433 -20.62 8.51 -14.16
N ASP A 434 -20.68 9.70 -13.56
CA ASP A 434 -21.77 10.67 -13.75
C ASP A 434 -21.98 11.03 -15.22
N GLU A 435 -20.92 11.29 -15.98
CA GLU A 435 -20.99 11.55 -17.41
C GLU A 435 -21.58 10.37 -18.18
N PHE A 436 -21.18 9.14 -17.84
CA PHE A 436 -21.70 7.94 -18.48
C PHE A 436 -23.19 7.70 -18.17
N PHE A 437 -23.60 7.73 -16.90
CA PHE A 437 -24.99 7.50 -16.53
C PHE A 437 -25.90 8.68 -16.91
N GLY A 438 -25.42 9.92 -16.83
CA GLY A 438 -26.13 11.10 -17.32
C GLY A 438 -26.37 11.05 -18.83
N GLY A 439 -25.35 10.66 -19.60
CA GLY A 439 -25.50 10.49 -21.05
C GLY A 439 -26.47 9.36 -21.43
N ILE A 440 -26.62 8.32 -20.61
CA ILE A 440 -27.65 7.29 -20.80
C ILE A 440 -29.05 7.89 -20.69
N GLU A 441 -29.29 8.72 -19.67
CA GLU A 441 -30.57 9.41 -19.48
C GLU A 441 -30.86 10.40 -20.62
N GLU A 442 -29.86 11.18 -21.05
CA GLU A 442 -29.98 12.11 -22.19
C GLU A 442 -30.34 11.41 -23.51
N LEU A 443 -29.92 10.14 -23.68
CA LEU A 443 -30.22 9.31 -24.85
C LEU A 443 -31.61 8.63 -24.78
N GLY A 444 -32.46 9.00 -23.82
CA GLY A 444 -33.81 8.44 -23.66
C GLY A 444 -33.91 7.34 -22.59
N GLY A 445 -32.86 7.13 -21.80
CA GLY A 445 -32.84 6.20 -20.68
C GLY A 445 -32.67 4.72 -21.09
N ASN A 446 -32.82 3.86 -20.09
CA ASN A 446 -32.44 2.44 -20.19
C ASN A 446 -33.17 1.67 -21.29
N GLU A 447 -34.49 1.85 -21.41
CA GLU A 447 -35.29 1.11 -22.39
C GLU A 447 -34.94 1.50 -23.82
N GLU A 448 -34.81 2.80 -24.10
CA GLU A 448 -34.47 3.30 -25.43
C GLU A 448 -33.09 2.82 -25.86
N ILE A 449 -32.12 2.83 -24.94
CA ILE A 449 -30.77 2.32 -25.21
C ILE A 449 -30.80 0.82 -25.50
N LEU A 450 -31.52 0.02 -24.73
CA LEU A 450 -31.60 -1.44 -24.98
C LEU A 450 -32.27 -1.76 -26.32
N ASN A 451 -33.31 -0.99 -26.68
CA ASN A 451 -33.94 -1.11 -28.00
C ASN A 451 -32.96 -0.74 -29.12
N ARG A 452 -32.23 0.37 -28.99
CA ARG A 452 -31.20 0.81 -29.95
C ARG A 452 -30.07 -0.21 -30.09
N LEU A 453 -29.68 -0.87 -29.00
CA LEU A 453 -28.68 -1.93 -28.98
C LEU A 453 -29.19 -3.27 -29.55
N GLY A 454 -30.50 -3.38 -29.83
CA GLY A 454 -31.13 -4.59 -30.37
C GLY A 454 -31.14 -5.76 -29.39
N VAL A 455 -31.17 -5.48 -28.08
CA VAL A 455 -31.24 -6.49 -27.02
C VAL A 455 -32.66 -7.07 -26.96
N ASP A 456 -32.78 -8.40 -26.97
CA ASP A 456 -34.09 -9.06 -26.92
C ASP A 456 -34.69 -8.97 -25.50
N LYS A 457 -35.94 -8.51 -25.41
CA LYS A 457 -36.70 -8.47 -24.15
C LYS A 457 -36.82 -9.86 -23.52
N GLN A 458 -36.86 -10.93 -24.32
CA GLN A 458 -36.87 -12.30 -23.82
C GLN A 458 -35.55 -12.68 -23.14
N ASP A 459 -34.41 -12.28 -23.71
CA ASP A 459 -33.09 -12.52 -23.10
C ASP A 459 -32.99 -11.81 -21.75
N VAL A 460 -33.42 -10.54 -21.69
CA VAL A 460 -33.48 -9.78 -20.43
C VAL A 460 -34.34 -10.50 -19.39
N ARG A 461 -35.50 -11.05 -19.78
CA ARG A 461 -36.36 -11.83 -18.87
C ARG A 461 -35.68 -13.08 -18.33
N SER A 462 -34.99 -13.83 -19.19
CA SER A 462 -34.24 -15.04 -18.80
C SER A 462 -33.10 -14.70 -17.83
N ILE A 463 -32.33 -13.66 -18.13
CA ILE A 463 -31.25 -13.15 -17.29
C ILE A 463 -31.78 -12.74 -15.91
N ARG A 464 -32.90 -11.99 -15.86
CA ARG A 464 -33.53 -11.60 -14.58
C ARG A 464 -33.89 -12.83 -13.75
N GLY A 465 -34.46 -13.86 -14.36
CA GLY A 465 -34.78 -15.12 -13.68
C GLY A 465 -33.54 -15.88 -13.17
N TRP A 466 -32.40 -15.70 -13.83
CA TRP A 466 -31.14 -16.37 -13.48
C TRP A 466 -30.32 -15.62 -12.43
N LEU A 467 -30.25 -14.29 -12.53
CA LEU A 467 -29.40 -13.44 -11.69
C LEU A 467 -30.14 -12.84 -10.48
N LEU A 468 -31.42 -12.48 -10.58
CA LEU A 468 -32.12 -11.80 -9.50
C LEU A 468 -32.71 -12.79 -8.48
N LYS A 469 -32.53 -12.48 -7.20
CA LYS A 469 -33.20 -13.20 -6.11
C LYS A 469 -34.72 -13.06 -6.22
N TYR A 470 -35.44 -14.10 -5.81
CA TYR A 470 -36.90 -14.19 -5.98
C TYR A 470 -37.67 -13.02 -5.34
N GLY A 471 -37.28 -12.61 -4.13
CA GLY A 471 -37.92 -11.49 -3.42
C GLY A 471 -37.78 -10.15 -4.16
N TYR A 472 -36.62 -9.89 -4.75
CA TYR A 472 -36.39 -8.67 -5.53
C TYR A 472 -37.11 -8.70 -6.88
N SER A 473 -37.16 -9.87 -7.51
CA SER A 473 -37.92 -10.06 -8.75
C SER A 473 -39.41 -9.77 -8.58
N ILE A 474 -39.99 -10.13 -7.43
CA ILE A 474 -41.37 -9.77 -7.08
C ILE A 474 -41.50 -8.27 -6.84
N TRP A 475 -40.57 -7.68 -6.07
CA TRP A 475 -40.56 -6.24 -5.81
C TRP A 475 -40.56 -5.42 -7.10
N LEU A 476 -39.68 -5.74 -8.05
CA LEU A 476 -39.65 -5.07 -9.37
C LEU A 476 -40.97 -5.19 -10.15
N ARG A 477 -41.73 -6.28 -9.99
CA ARG A 477 -43.05 -6.43 -10.63
C ARG A 477 -44.16 -5.67 -9.91
N SER A 478 -43.94 -5.31 -8.65
CA SER A 478 -44.90 -4.59 -7.81
C SER A 478 -44.72 -3.06 -7.82
N VAL A 479 -43.59 -2.57 -8.36
CA VAL A 479 -43.33 -1.14 -8.56
C VAL A 479 -43.91 -0.74 -9.94
N PRO A 480 -44.92 0.15 -10.00
CA PRO A 480 -45.44 0.64 -11.27
C PRO A 480 -44.52 1.74 -11.82
N ALA A 481 -43.49 1.33 -12.58
CA ALA A 481 -42.74 2.06 -13.61
C ALA A 481 -41.44 1.28 -13.91
N LEU A 482 -41.10 1.06 -15.19
CA LEU A 482 -39.96 0.29 -15.78
C LEU A 482 -40.35 -1.02 -16.50
N LEU A 483 -41.40 -0.96 -17.32
CA LEU A 483 -41.69 -1.81 -18.48
C LEU A 483 -42.22 -0.90 -19.60
#